data_AF-A0A518SCY1-F1
#
_entry.id   AF-A0A518SCY1-F1
#
_cell.length_a   1.000
_cell.length_b   1.000
_cell.length_c   1.000
_cell.angle_alpha   90.00
_cell.angle_beta   90.00
_cell.angle_gamma   90.00
#
_symmetry.space_group_name_H-M   'P 1'
#
loop_
_entity.id
_entity.type
_entity.pdbx_description
1 polymer ?
#
loop_
_entity_poly.entity_id
_entity_poly.type
_entity_poly.pdbx_seq_one_letter_code
_entity_poly.pdbx_strand_id
1 'polypeptide(L)'
;MSVESVALAVFAAQIFVLLACMGVVLNVLVRRADAVLYREGVLLFAVTLGLLSVGASANFAYDFGLAESRLVVVASYVLYVAASACLVAAAAYFARDFVETARDRTVPEDGSADTGGFEDA
;
A
#
# COMPACT_ATOMS: atom_id res chain seq x y z
N MET A 1 -34.37 -12.12 -3.13
CA MET A 1 -33.16 -11.34 -3.49
C MET A 1 -32.65 -11.92 -4.79
N SER A 2 -32.52 -11.14 -5.86
CA SER A 2 -32.00 -11.65 -7.14
C SER A 2 -30.46 -11.73 -7.09
N VAL A 3 -29.88 -12.58 -7.94
CA VAL A 3 -28.41 -12.71 -8.09
C VAL A 3 -27.78 -11.36 -8.44
N GLU A 4 -28.46 -10.57 -9.26
CA GLU A 4 -28.04 -9.22 -9.64
C GLU A 4 -27.99 -8.26 -8.44
N SER A 5 -28.98 -8.28 -7.55
CA SER A 5 -28.96 -7.46 -6.33
C SER A 5 -27.82 -7.84 -5.39
N VAL A 6 -27.50 -9.15 -5.29
CA VAL A 6 -26.37 -9.62 -4.49
C VAL A 6 -25.05 -9.16 -5.10
N ALA A 7 -24.89 -9.29 -6.43
CA ALA A 7 -23.69 -8.84 -7.13
C ALA A 7 -23.46 -7.34 -6.91
N LEU A 8 -24.51 -6.52 -7.08
CA LEU A 8 -24.44 -5.08 -6.85
C LEU A 8 -23.96 -4.75 -5.43
N ALA A 9 -24.56 -5.38 -4.42
CA ALA A 9 -24.19 -5.17 -3.03
C ALA A 9 -22.74 -5.54 -2.74
N VAL A 10 -22.27 -6.66 -3.28
CA VAL A 10 -20.88 -7.14 -3.09
C VAL A 10 -19.88 -6.21 -3.76
N PHE A 11 -20.11 -5.79 -5.01
CA PHE A 11 -19.20 -4.87 -5.71
C PHE A 11 -19.18 -3.49 -5.08
N ALA A 12 -20.34 -2.95 -4.68
CA ALA A 12 -20.40 -1.70 -3.94
C ALA A 12 -19.62 -1.82 -2.61
N ALA A 13 -19.84 -2.89 -1.85
CA ALA A 13 -19.11 -3.15 -0.61
C ALA A 13 -17.59 -3.24 -0.83
N GLN A 14 -17.13 -3.88 -1.90
CA GLN A 14 -15.70 -3.95 -2.24
C GLN A 14 -15.10 -2.55 -2.45
N ILE A 15 -15.78 -1.68 -3.20
CA ILE A 15 -15.33 -0.28 -3.41
C ILE A 15 -15.26 0.46 -2.07
N PHE A 16 -16.30 0.34 -1.24
CA PHE A 16 -16.31 0.96 0.10
C PHE A 16 -15.17 0.45 0.99
N VAL A 17 -14.88 -0.85 0.96
CA VAL A 17 -13.78 -1.44 1.74
C VAL A 17 -12.44 -0.89 1.27
N LEU A 18 -12.19 -0.79 -0.05
CA LEU A 18 -10.95 -0.23 -0.58
C LEU A 18 -10.77 1.24 -0.17
N LEU A 19 -11.83 2.05 -0.26
CA LEU A 19 -11.82 3.44 0.17
C LEU A 19 -11.62 3.59 1.67
N ALA A 20 -12.24 2.72 2.48
CA ALA A 20 -12.06 2.71 3.93
C ALA A 20 -10.62 2.35 4.29
N CYS A 21 -10.03 1.34 3.65
CA CYS A 21 -8.62 0.97 3.82
C CYS A 21 -7.70 2.14 3.45
N MET A 22 -7.94 2.79 2.31
CA MET A 22 -7.18 3.98 1.90
C MET A 22 -7.29 5.10 2.93
N GLY A 23 -8.50 5.37 3.41
CA GLY A 23 -8.77 6.38 4.42
C GLY A 23 -8.04 6.10 5.74
N VAL A 24 -8.00 4.85 6.19
CA VAL A 24 -7.24 4.44 7.39
C VAL A 24 -5.75 4.69 7.19
N VAL A 25 -5.18 4.28 6.05
CA VAL A 25 -3.75 4.47 5.74
C VAL A 25 -3.40 5.96 5.70
N LEU A 26 -4.21 6.77 5.00
CA LEU A 26 -3.99 8.22 4.94
C LEU A 26 -4.15 8.90 6.30
N ASN A 27 -5.12 8.47 7.11
CA ASN A 27 -5.32 9.00 8.46
C ASN A 27 -4.08 8.78 9.34
N VAL A 28 -3.51 7.56 9.28
CA VAL A 28 -2.26 7.23 9.98
C VAL A 28 -1.11 8.11 9.48
N LEU A 29 -0.96 8.27 8.15
CA LEU A 29 0.08 9.12 7.56
C LEU A 29 -0.04 10.59 7.98
N VAL A 30 -1.25 11.12 8.08
CA VAL A 30 -1.47 12.53 8.46
C VAL A 30 -1.28 12.75 9.96
N ARG A 31 -1.79 11.84 10.81
CA ARG A 31 -1.77 12.02 12.27
C ARG A 31 -0.46 11.59 12.92
N ARG A 32 0.29 10.69 12.29
CA ARG A 32 1.50 10.08 12.84
C ARG A 32 2.65 10.11 11.82
N ALA A 33 2.73 11.16 11.01
CA ALA A 33 3.74 11.30 9.95
C ALA A 33 5.16 11.01 10.46
N ASP A 34 5.51 11.50 11.65
CA ASP A 34 6.84 11.37 12.24
C ASP A 34 7.11 9.98 12.84
N ALA A 35 6.08 9.16 13.04
CA ALA A 35 6.18 7.84 13.67
C ALA A 35 5.99 6.67 12.67
N VAL A 36 5.70 6.97 11.40
CA VAL A 36 5.54 5.95 10.35
C VAL A 36 6.90 5.64 9.75
N LEU A 37 7.43 4.44 10.03
CA LEU A 37 8.50 3.89 9.22
C LEU A 37 7.99 3.65 7.78
N TYR A 38 8.85 3.89 6.80
CA TYR A 38 8.60 3.58 5.38
C TYR A 38 7.50 4.43 4.72
N ARG A 39 7.51 5.73 5.00
CA ARG A 39 6.47 6.69 4.57
C ARG A 39 6.19 6.63 3.08
N GLU A 40 7.22 6.57 2.25
CA GLU A 40 7.14 6.51 0.79
C GLU A 40 6.43 5.24 0.32
N GLY A 41 6.80 4.08 0.88
CA GLY A 41 6.15 2.80 0.60
C GLY A 41 4.67 2.80 1.01
N VAL A 42 4.36 3.37 2.18
CA VAL A 42 2.97 3.50 2.67
C VAL A 42 2.15 4.45 1.79
N LEU A 43 2.76 5.54 1.30
CA LEU A 43 2.10 6.46 0.38
C LEU A 43 1.80 5.80 -0.98
N LEU A 44 2.76 5.06 -1.53
CA LEU A 44 2.54 4.27 -2.76
C LEU A 44 1.44 3.23 -2.56
N PHE A 45 1.37 2.59 -1.38
CA PHE A 45 0.29 1.66 -1.04
C PHE A 45 -1.07 2.37 -0.97
N ALA A 46 -1.15 3.56 -0.38
CA ALA A 46 -2.38 4.36 -0.39
C ALA A 46 -2.82 4.74 -1.81
N VAL A 47 -1.87 5.10 -2.68
CA VAL A 47 -2.12 5.39 -4.10
C VAL A 47 -2.64 4.14 -4.81
N THR A 48 -2.07 2.95 -4.56
CA THR A 48 -2.57 1.67 -5.09
C THR A 48 -4.04 1.45 -4.72
N LEU A 49 -4.41 1.64 -3.45
CA LEU A 49 -5.80 1.48 -3.00
C LEU A 49 -6.74 2.50 -3.68
N GLY A 50 -6.28 3.73 -3.87
CA GLY A 50 -7.03 4.75 -4.60
C GLY A 50 -7.26 4.37 -6.07
N LEU A 51 -6.21 3.95 -6.78
CA LEU A 51 -6.30 3.51 -8.17
C LEU A 51 -7.22 2.29 -8.33
N LEU A 52 -7.12 1.31 -7.43
CA LEU A 52 -8.03 0.16 -7.40
C LEU A 52 -9.48 0.59 -7.16
N SER A 53 -9.72 1.52 -6.24
CA SER A 53 -11.07 2.03 -5.94
C SER A 53 -11.70 2.73 -7.14
N VAL A 54 -10.93 3.59 -7.83
CA VAL A 54 -11.39 4.30 -9.04
C VAL A 54 -11.62 3.30 -10.19
N GLY A 55 -10.70 2.36 -10.41
CA GLY A 55 -10.85 1.32 -11.44
C GLY A 55 -12.06 0.42 -11.20
N ALA A 56 -12.27 -0.01 -9.95
CA ALA A 56 -13.42 -0.82 -9.56
C ALA A 56 -14.74 -0.05 -9.72
N SER A 57 -14.74 1.24 -9.39
CA SER A 57 -15.90 2.12 -9.56
C SER A 57 -16.25 2.35 -11.03
N ALA A 58 -15.24 2.48 -11.90
CA ALA A 58 -15.41 2.59 -13.34
C ALA A 58 -16.03 1.31 -13.93
N ASN A 59 -15.53 0.13 -13.55
CA ASN A 59 -16.14 -1.15 -13.95
C ASN A 59 -17.56 -1.29 -13.42
N PHE A 60 -17.79 -0.99 -12.13
CA PHE A 60 -19.13 -1.03 -11.55
C PHE A 60 -20.10 -0.13 -12.31
N ALA A 61 -19.69 1.09 -12.66
CA ALA A 61 -20.53 2.00 -13.43
C ALA A 61 -20.86 1.44 -14.83
N TYR A 62 -19.92 0.78 -15.49
CA TYR A 62 -20.15 0.16 -16.79
C TYR A 62 -21.05 -1.08 -16.70
N ASP A 63 -20.76 -2.00 -15.78
CA ASP A 63 -21.46 -3.28 -15.64
C ASP A 63 -22.93 -3.12 -15.25
N PHE A 64 -23.27 -2.06 -14.51
CA PHE A 64 -24.64 -1.73 -14.10
C PHE A 64 -25.30 -0.65 -14.98
N GLY A 65 -24.71 -0.32 -16.13
CA GLY A 65 -25.32 0.59 -17.11
C GLY A 65 -25.37 2.07 -16.69
N LEU A 66 -24.59 2.46 -15.68
CA LEU A 66 -24.44 3.87 -15.26
C LEU A 66 -23.50 4.65 -16.20
N ALA A 67 -22.67 3.94 -16.99
CA ALA A 67 -21.81 4.52 -18.01
C ALA A 67 -21.79 3.62 -19.26
N GLU A 68 -22.06 4.19 -20.44
CA GLU A 68 -22.23 3.41 -21.69
C GLU A 68 -20.95 3.29 -22.52
N SER A 69 -19.90 4.06 -22.20
CA SER A 69 -18.70 4.14 -23.02
C SER A 69 -17.71 3.02 -22.72
N ARG A 70 -17.30 2.27 -23.76
CA ARG A 70 -16.19 1.29 -23.66
C ARG A 70 -14.86 1.90 -23.21
N LEU A 71 -14.70 3.22 -23.34
CA LEU A 71 -13.52 3.92 -22.82
C LEU A 71 -13.40 3.80 -21.30
N VAL A 72 -14.53 3.65 -20.58
CA VAL A 72 -14.55 3.46 -19.12
C VAL A 72 -13.87 2.15 -18.72
N VAL A 73 -14.11 1.09 -19.49
CA VAL A 73 -13.46 -0.23 -19.29
C VAL A 73 -11.97 -0.17 -19.61
N VAL A 74 -11.58 0.54 -20.68
CA VAL A 74 -10.15 0.71 -20.98
C VAL A 74 -9.46 1.52 -19.88
N ALA A 75 -10.10 2.58 -19.39
CA ALA A 75 -9.58 3.38 -18.30
C ALA A 75 -9.45 2.58 -17.00
N SER A 76 -10.39 1.69 -16.67
CA SER A 76 -10.28 0.83 -15.49
C SER A 76 -9.09 -0.12 -15.59
N TYR A 77 -8.83 -0.71 -16.76
CA TYR A 77 -7.63 -1.54 -16.97
C TYR A 77 -6.34 -0.75 -16.83
N VAL A 78 -6.28 0.48 -17.37
CA VAL A 78 -5.11 1.36 -17.18
C VAL A 78 -4.88 1.65 -15.70
N LEU A 79 -5.95 1.92 -14.94
CA LEU A 79 -5.88 2.13 -13.49
C LEU A 79 -5.38 0.88 -12.75
N TYR A 80 -5.81 -0.32 -13.14
CA TYR A 80 -5.32 -1.56 -12.52
C TYR A 80 -3.85 -1.85 -12.83
N VAL A 81 -3.39 -1.54 -14.04
CA VAL A 81 -1.97 -1.63 -14.41
C VAL A 81 -1.15 -0.63 -13.58
N ALA A 82 -1.61 0.62 -13.46
CA ALA A 82 -0.97 1.63 -12.64
C ALA A 82 -0.94 1.22 -11.15
N ALA A 83 -2.04 0.68 -10.63
CA ALA A 83 -2.11 0.16 -9.27
C ALA A 83 -1.10 -0.96 -9.03
N SER A 84 -0.94 -1.87 -9.99
CA SER A 84 0.03 -2.96 -9.92
C SER A 84 1.46 -2.43 -9.89
N ALA A 85 1.78 -1.42 -10.71
CA ALA A 85 3.08 -0.76 -10.69
C ALA A 85 3.36 -0.06 -9.34
N CYS A 86 2.38 0.66 -8.80
CA CYS A 86 2.48 1.28 -7.47
C CYS A 86 2.67 0.24 -6.37
N LEU A 87 2.00 -0.92 -6.45
CA LEU A 87 2.14 -2.01 -5.49
C LEU A 87 3.55 -2.61 -5.53
N VAL A 88 4.09 -2.87 -6.73
CA VAL A 88 5.46 -3.37 -6.90
C VAL A 88 6.47 -2.34 -6.38
N ALA A 89 6.26 -1.06 -6.67
CA ALA A 89 7.12 0.01 -6.16
C ALA A 89 7.06 0.08 -4.63
N ALA A 90 5.87 0.02 -4.02
CA ALA A 90 5.71 -0.01 -2.57
C ALA A 90 6.44 -1.21 -1.94
N ALA A 91 6.28 -2.41 -2.52
CA ALA A 91 6.97 -3.62 -2.06
C ALA A 91 8.50 -3.50 -2.18
N ALA A 92 9.00 -2.91 -3.27
CA ALA A 92 10.43 -2.66 -3.45
C ALA A 92 10.97 -1.68 -2.39
N TYR A 93 10.24 -0.60 -2.09
CA TYR A 93 10.59 0.33 -0.99
C TYR A 93 10.61 -0.37 0.36
N PHE A 94 9.56 -1.13 0.70
CA PHE A 94 9.53 -1.88 1.96
C PHE A 94 10.67 -2.89 2.06
N ALA A 95 10.99 -3.61 0.98
CA ALA A 95 12.10 -4.56 0.96
C ALA A 95 13.45 -3.87 1.13
N ARG A 96 13.67 -2.74 0.43
CA ARG A 96 14.90 -1.95 0.53
C ARG A 96 15.10 -1.41 1.94
N ASP A 97 14.09 -0.72 2.47
CA ASP A 97 14.21 -0.06 3.76
C ASP A 97 14.27 -1.08 4.91
N PHE A 98 13.65 -2.26 4.77
CA PHE A 98 13.82 -3.37 5.72
C PHE A 98 15.27 -3.84 5.78
N VAL A 99 15.93 -3.99 4.62
CA VAL A 99 17.36 -4.36 4.54
C VAL A 99 18.25 -3.26 5.11
N GLU A 100 17.97 -1.99 4.79
CA GLU A 100 18.74 -0.84 5.32
C GLU A 100 18.58 -0.74 6.85
N THR A 101 17.37 -0.89 7.38
CA THR A 101 17.10 -0.87 8.83
C THR A 101 17.75 -2.05 9.56
N ALA A 102 17.82 -3.23 8.94
CA ALA A 102 18.53 -4.38 9.50
C ALA A 102 20.05 -4.17 9.54
N ARG A 103 20.60 -3.46 8.55
CA ARG A 103 22.02 -3.11 8.46
C ARG A 103 22.42 -2.07 9.53
N ASP A 104 21.58 -1.08 9.79
CA ASP A 104 21.83 -0.06 10.83
C ASP A 104 21.78 -0.61 12.26
N ARG A 105 21.04 -1.71 12.49
CA ARG A 105 20.96 -2.35 13.82
C ARG A 105 22.08 -3.35 14.09
N THR A 106 22.93 -3.67 13.12
CA THR A 106 23.89 -4.79 13.23
C THR A 106 25.36 -4.38 13.39
N VAL A 107 25.70 -3.10 13.57
CA VAL A 107 27.09 -2.68 13.83
C VAL A 107 27.13 -1.58 14.90
N PRO A 108 27.56 -1.93 16.12
CA PRO A 108 28.90 -1.54 16.53
C PRO A 108 29.79 -2.78 16.47
N GLU A 109 30.64 -2.85 15.43
CA GLU A 109 31.92 -3.52 15.59
C GLU A 109 32.64 -2.70 16.66
N ASP A 110 32.59 -3.16 17.90
CA ASP A 110 33.51 -2.75 18.95
C ASP A 110 34.92 -3.17 18.51
N GLY A 111 35.49 -2.35 17.62
CA GLY A 111 36.89 -2.31 17.27
C GLY A 111 37.67 -1.67 18.41
N SER A 112 37.69 -2.32 19.56
CA SER A 112 38.75 -2.15 20.54
C SER A 112 39.03 -3.50 21.17
N ALA A 113 40.06 -4.15 20.63
CA ALA A 113 40.81 -5.15 21.36
C ALA A 113 41.30 -4.50 22.67
N ASP A 114 40.54 -4.67 23.75
CA ASP A 114 40.99 -4.28 25.08
C ASP A 114 41.77 -5.47 25.65
N THR A 115 43.07 -5.44 25.38
CA THR A 115 44.09 -6.20 26.08
C THR A 115 44.28 -5.60 27.47
N GLY A 116 43.65 -6.18 28.49
CA GLY A 116 43.93 -5.87 29.90
C GLY A 116 43.15 -6.84 30.77
N GLY A 117 43.72 -7.97 31.18
CA GLY A 117 44.74 -8.02 32.23
C GLY A 117 44.06 -8.51 33.51
N PHE A 118 43.77 -9.81 33.59
CA PHE A 118 43.38 -10.48 34.83
C PHE A 118 44.61 -10.69 35.70
N GLU A 119 45.27 -9.62 36.12
CA GLU A 119 46.39 -9.69 37.08
C GLU A 119 46.28 -8.49 38.04
N ASP A 120 46.07 -8.81 39.33
CA ASP A 120 46.18 -7.97 40.53
C ASP A 120 45.04 -7.00 40.91
N ALA A 121 44.05 -7.50 41.66
CA ALA A 121 43.49 -6.84 42.86
C ALA A 121 42.71 -7.82 43.75
#